data_AF-A0A938PTU5-F1
#
_entry.id   AF-A0A938PTU5-F1
#
_cell.length_a   1.000
_cell.length_b   1.000
_cell.length_c   1.000
_cell.angle_alpha   90.00
_cell.angle_beta   90.00
_cell.angle_gamma   90.00
#
_symmetry.space_group_name_H-M   'P 1'
#
loop_
_entity.id
_entity.type
_entity.pdbx_description
1 polymer ?
#
loop_
_entity_poly.entity_id
_entity_poly.type
_entity_poly.pdbx_seq_one_letter_code
_entity_poly.pdbx_strand_id
1 'polypeptide(L)'
;MRSNPEFTCHFVDGAYLEIKGHEDDAFIVECNDLDDPELTLSCEIKGNQWIRTPHRYFIRWQISVFNKNTDDLLFRQRYDCAGKRVYIAFESNALGDTLAWFPAVEEFRLKHGCRLICSTFINGLFRDQYPDIEFVEPRETVHNLYAMYRLGWCYKEDGEFDYSKNVQEFKKQPLGQSAYDILGIDFKEIKPRLKPVSLPRPIDNVKRL
;
A
#
# COMPACT_ATOMS: atom_id res chain seq x y z
N MET A 1 -11.16 -38.68 7.03
CA MET A 1 -11.67 -37.39 7.57
C MET A 1 -11.37 -36.34 6.53
N ARG A 2 -12.38 -35.55 6.09
CA ARG A 2 -12.10 -34.36 5.28
C ARG A 2 -11.30 -33.38 6.14
N SER A 3 -10.22 -32.82 5.62
CA SER A 3 -9.44 -31.81 6.33
C SER A 3 -10.19 -30.48 6.28
N ASN A 4 -10.10 -29.69 7.34
CA ASN A 4 -10.62 -28.33 7.31
C ASN A 4 -9.85 -27.48 6.29
N PRO A 5 -10.49 -26.50 5.64
CA PRO A 5 -9.81 -25.61 4.71
C PRO A 5 -8.77 -24.75 5.43
N GLU A 6 -7.66 -24.48 4.75
CA GLU A 6 -6.61 -23.56 5.18
C GLU A 6 -6.76 -22.23 4.44
N PHE A 7 -6.60 -21.12 5.17
CA PHE A 7 -6.77 -19.76 4.64
C PHE A 7 -5.44 -19.02 4.65
N THR A 8 -4.99 -18.55 3.49
CA THR A 8 -3.85 -17.63 3.39
C THR A 8 -4.34 -16.26 2.96
N CYS A 9 -4.09 -15.25 3.79
CA CYS A 9 -4.59 -13.89 3.57
C CYS A 9 -3.47 -12.85 3.75
N HIS A 10 -3.39 -11.89 2.82
CA HIS A 10 -2.49 -10.74 2.91
C HIS A 10 -3.03 -9.57 2.06
N PHE A 11 -2.40 -8.40 2.15
CA PHE A 11 -2.84 -7.15 1.52
C PHE A 11 -1.77 -6.59 0.57
N VAL A 12 -1.09 -7.48 -0.16
CA VAL A 12 0.00 -7.12 -1.09
C VAL A 12 -0.61 -6.90 -2.45
N ASP A 13 -0.50 -5.67 -2.97
CA ASP A 13 -1.14 -5.26 -4.21
C ASP A 13 -2.66 -5.54 -4.18
N GLY A 14 -3.34 -5.22 -3.08
CA GLY A 14 -4.77 -5.49 -2.83
C GLY A 14 -5.01 -6.61 -1.83
N ALA A 15 -6.25 -6.73 -1.33
CA ALA A 15 -6.64 -7.80 -0.39
C ALA A 15 -6.70 -9.13 -1.15
N TYR A 16 -5.90 -10.09 -0.71
CA TYR A 16 -5.75 -11.41 -1.30
C TYR A 16 -6.18 -12.48 -0.30
N LEU A 17 -6.90 -13.48 -0.79
CA LEU A 17 -7.28 -14.67 -0.05
C LEU A 17 -7.09 -15.89 -0.96
N GLU A 18 -6.37 -16.90 -0.45
CA GLU A 18 -6.32 -18.25 -1.00
C GLU A 18 -6.99 -19.22 -0.02
N ILE A 19 -7.83 -20.10 -0.53
CA ILE A 19 -8.45 -21.19 0.24
C ILE A 19 -7.90 -22.51 -0.27
N LYS A 20 -7.14 -23.23 0.55
CA LYS A 20 -6.70 -24.61 0.25
C LYS A 20 -7.66 -25.59 0.90
N GLY A 21 -8.25 -26.46 0.10
CA GLY A 21 -9.33 -27.34 0.55
C GLY A 21 -9.76 -28.32 -0.54
N HIS A 22 -10.90 -28.98 -0.35
CA HIS A 22 -11.43 -29.88 -1.37
C HIS A 22 -12.10 -29.07 -2.50
N GLU A 23 -11.90 -29.49 -3.75
CA GLU A 23 -12.45 -28.80 -4.93
C GLU A 23 -13.99 -28.81 -4.99
N ASP A 24 -14.62 -29.75 -4.28
CA ASP A 24 -16.07 -29.85 -4.14
C ASP A 24 -16.64 -28.86 -3.11
N ASP A 25 -15.80 -28.29 -2.24
CA ASP A 25 -16.25 -27.30 -1.26
C ASP A 25 -16.38 -25.93 -1.93
N ALA A 26 -17.49 -25.25 -1.67
CA ALA A 26 -17.79 -23.92 -2.20
C ALA A 26 -17.91 -22.91 -1.06
N PHE A 27 -17.40 -21.71 -1.31
CA PHE A 27 -17.28 -20.64 -0.33
C PHE A 27 -17.80 -19.33 -0.91
N ILE A 28 -18.51 -18.56 -0.08
CA ILE A 28 -18.83 -17.16 -0.37
C ILE A 28 -17.78 -16.31 0.34
N VAL A 29 -17.09 -15.47 -0.41
CA VAL A 29 -16.08 -14.54 0.11
C VAL A 29 -16.59 -13.13 -0.03
N GLU A 30 -16.63 -12.42 1.09
CA GLU A 30 -17.04 -11.02 1.17
C GLU A 30 -15.86 -10.14 1.59
N CYS A 31 -15.57 -9.12 0.80
CA CYS A 31 -14.60 -8.08 1.10
C CYS A 31 -15.35 -6.76 1.31
N ASN A 32 -15.35 -6.27 2.55
CA ASN A 32 -16.05 -5.05 2.95
C ASN A 32 -15.03 -3.98 3.35
N ASP A 33 -15.19 -2.74 2.91
CA ASP A 33 -14.44 -1.64 3.49
C ASP A 33 -14.98 -1.33 4.90
N LEU A 34 -14.08 -1.25 5.89
CA LEU A 34 -14.43 -0.93 7.27
C LEU A 34 -14.68 0.58 7.48
N ASP A 35 -14.26 1.42 6.53
CA ASP A 35 -14.45 2.87 6.55
C ASP A 35 -15.59 3.34 5.65
N ASP A 36 -15.90 2.59 4.58
CA ASP A 36 -17.02 2.83 3.66
C ASP A 36 -17.90 1.57 3.51
N PRO A 37 -18.99 1.44 4.28
CA PRO A 37 -19.87 0.28 4.21
C PRO A 37 -20.55 0.05 2.85
N GLU A 38 -20.61 1.06 1.97
CA GLU A 38 -21.18 0.91 0.63
C GLU A 38 -20.24 0.14 -0.31
N LEU A 39 -18.94 0.16 -0.03
CA LEU A 39 -17.93 -0.57 -0.80
C LEU A 39 -17.83 -2.03 -0.31
N THR A 40 -18.69 -2.87 -0.87
CA THR A 40 -18.72 -4.31 -0.61
C THR A 40 -18.56 -5.11 -1.90
N LEU A 41 -17.64 -6.07 -1.89
CA LEU A 41 -17.42 -7.03 -2.99
C LEU A 41 -17.73 -8.44 -2.49
N SER A 42 -18.43 -9.22 -3.29
CA SER A 42 -18.74 -10.62 -2.99
C SER A 42 -18.49 -11.50 -4.21
N CYS A 43 -17.99 -12.70 -3.97
CA CYS A 43 -17.82 -13.71 -5.01
C CYS A 43 -17.88 -15.11 -4.41
N GLU A 44 -18.20 -16.07 -5.27
CA GLU A 44 -18.13 -17.49 -4.94
C GLU A 44 -16.83 -18.09 -5.49
N ILE A 45 -16.13 -18.84 -4.66
CA ILE A 45 -14.96 -19.63 -5.06
C ILE A 45 -15.03 -21.05 -4.49
N LYS A 46 -14.28 -21.95 -5.12
CA LYS A 46 -14.11 -23.34 -4.67
C LYS A 46 -12.80 -23.51 -3.91
N GLY A 47 -12.62 -24.68 -3.28
CA GLY A 47 -11.31 -25.07 -2.76
C GLY A 47 -10.20 -25.02 -3.82
N ASN A 48 -9.00 -24.63 -3.39
CA ASN A 48 -7.81 -24.40 -4.22
C ASN A 48 -7.93 -23.23 -5.20
N GLN A 49 -8.78 -22.25 -4.88
CA GLN A 49 -8.89 -21.00 -5.62
C GLN A 49 -8.47 -19.81 -4.74
N TRP A 50 -8.21 -18.70 -5.41
CA TRP A 50 -7.86 -17.44 -4.76
C TRP A 50 -8.63 -16.27 -5.37
N ILE A 51 -8.76 -15.20 -4.58
CA ILE A 51 -9.32 -13.93 -5.02
C ILE A 51 -8.37 -12.79 -4.69
N ARG A 52 -8.52 -11.69 -5.42
CA ARG A 52 -7.88 -10.43 -5.08
C ARG A 52 -8.79 -9.27 -5.43
N THR A 53 -8.93 -8.31 -4.51
CA THR A 53 -9.71 -7.09 -4.77
C THR A 53 -9.14 -6.30 -5.94
N PRO A 54 -9.93 -5.53 -6.70
CA PRO A 54 -9.43 -4.79 -7.86
C PRO A 54 -8.54 -3.59 -7.45
N HIS A 55 -8.85 -2.92 -6.35
CA HIS A 55 -8.12 -1.75 -5.88
C HIS A 55 -6.75 -2.12 -5.29
N ARG A 56 -5.74 -1.32 -5.63
CA ARG A 56 -4.33 -1.46 -5.25
C ARG A 56 -3.85 -0.38 -4.26
N TYR A 57 -4.68 0.63 -3.99
CA TYR A 57 -4.48 1.59 -2.92
C TYR A 57 -5.02 1.08 -1.58
N PHE A 58 -4.71 1.79 -0.50
CA PHE A 58 -5.17 1.47 0.85
C PHE A 58 -6.69 1.54 0.94
N ILE A 59 -7.27 0.42 1.33
CA ILE A 59 -8.64 0.30 1.80
C ILE A 59 -8.57 -0.60 3.03
N ARG A 60 -9.31 -0.26 4.09
CA ARG A 60 -9.25 -0.98 5.37
C ARG A 60 -10.15 -2.21 5.33
N TRP A 61 -9.87 -3.11 4.38
CA TRP A 61 -10.67 -4.28 4.06
C TRP A 61 -10.91 -5.22 5.26
N GLN A 62 -12.11 -5.78 5.34
CA GLN A 62 -12.44 -6.99 6.07
C GLN A 62 -12.81 -8.09 5.09
N ILE A 63 -12.07 -9.19 5.11
CA ILE A 63 -12.39 -10.41 4.35
C ILE A 63 -13.13 -11.37 5.27
N SER A 64 -14.32 -11.81 4.89
CA SER A 64 -15.08 -12.88 5.55
C SER A 64 -15.30 -14.02 4.56
N VAL A 65 -15.20 -15.26 5.04
CA VAL A 65 -15.45 -16.47 4.25
C VAL A 65 -16.53 -17.29 4.90
N PHE A 66 -17.56 -17.62 4.14
CA PHE A 66 -18.69 -18.43 4.55
C PHE A 66 -18.72 -19.73 3.78
N ASN A 67 -19.11 -20.82 4.44
CA ASN A 67 -19.43 -22.06 3.76
C ASN A 67 -20.74 -21.89 2.97
N LYS A 68 -20.71 -22.12 1.65
CA LYS A 68 -21.88 -21.87 0.79
C LYS A 68 -23.12 -22.72 1.14
N ASN A 69 -22.94 -23.92 1.71
CA ASN A 69 -24.04 -24.85 1.96
C ASN A 69 -24.66 -24.70 3.34
N THR A 70 -23.92 -24.14 4.29
CA THR A 70 -24.32 -24.05 5.71
C THR A 70 -24.43 -22.62 6.21
N ASP A 71 -23.95 -21.64 5.44
CA ASP A 71 -23.80 -20.22 5.80
C ASP A 71 -22.91 -19.97 7.04
N ASP A 72 -22.14 -20.97 7.47
CA ASP A 72 -21.22 -20.85 8.60
C ASP A 72 -20.04 -19.93 8.24
N LEU A 73 -19.75 -18.96 9.11
CA LEU A 73 -18.54 -18.14 9.02
C LEU A 73 -17.31 -18.97 9.38
N LEU A 74 -16.45 -19.23 8.41
CA LEU A 74 -15.25 -20.05 8.57
C LEU A 74 -13.99 -19.23 8.86
N PHE A 75 -13.92 -18.02 8.30
CA PHE A 75 -12.74 -17.17 8.40
C PHE A 75 -13.15 -15.70 8.39
N ARG A 76 -12.45 -14.88 9.18
CA ARG A 76 -12.56 -13.43 9.16
C ARG A 76 -11.21 -12.79 9.42
N GLN A 77 -10.77 -11.94 8.50
CA GLN A 77 -9.59 -11.09 8.67
C GLN A 77 -9.95 -9.62 8.48
N ARG A 78 -9.79 -8.84 9.53
CA ARG A 78 -9.86 -7.37 9.46
C ARG A 78 -8.48 -6.80 9.18
N TYR A 79 -8.40 -5.75 8.37
CA TYR A 79 -7.13 -5.08 8.15
C TYR A 79 -6.64 -4.44 9.45
N ASP A 80 -5.47 -4.89 9.92
CA ASP A 80 -4.72 -4.29 11.01
C ASP A 80 -3.23 -4.55 10.77
N CYS A 81 -2.45 -3.50 10.52
CA CYS A 81 -1.02 -3.60 10.24
C CYS A 81 -0.11 -3.19 11.42
N ALA A 82 -0.66 -2.97 12.62
CA ALA A 82 0.13 -2.63 13.79
C ALA A 82 1.20 -3.71 14.07
N GLY A 83 2.46 -3.29 14.15
CA GLY A 83 3.61 -4.18 14.33
C GLY A 83 3.94 -5.11 13.16
N LYS A 84 3.19 -5.08 12.05
CA LYS A 84 3.37 -5.94 10.87
C LYS A 84 4.21 -5.25 9.79
N ARG A 85 4.85 -6.02 8.91
CA ARG A 85 5.67 -5.52 7.79
C ARG A 85 4.78 -4.96 6.69
N VAL A 86 4.89 -3.66 6.40
CA VAL A 86 4.21 -2.99 5.29
C VAL A 86 5.24 -2.40 4.35
N TYR A 87 5.09 -2.66 3.06
CA TYR A 87 6.01 -2.18 2.04
C TYR A 87 5.38 -1.08 1.20
N ILE A 88 6.02 0.08 1.11
CA ILE A 88 5.62 1.17 0.21
C ILE A 88 6.72 1.39 -0.83
N ALA A 89 6.39 1.16 -2.10
CA ALA A 89 7.30 1.30 -3.22
C ALA A 89 6.94 2.50 -4.09
N PHE A 90 7.94 3.29 -4.49
CA PHE A 90 7.78 4.42 -5.40
C PHE A 90 7.96 3.92 -6.83
N GLU A 91 7.02 4.26 -7.69
CA GLU A 91 7.04 3.91 -9.12
C GLU A 91 7.55 5.07 -9.99
N SER A 92 8.04 6.16 -9.38
CA SER A 92 8.65 7.31 -10.06
C SER A 92 10.08 7.55 -9.58
N ASN A 93 10.98 7.80 -10.52
CA ASN A 93 12.36 8.21 -10.24
C ASN A 93 12.55 9.74 -10.17
N ALA A 94 11.47 10.52 -10.35
CA ALA A 94 11.54 11.97 -10.29
C ALA A 94 11.76 12.45 -8.85
N LEU A 95 12.70 13.39 -8.68
CA LEU A 95 13.01 13.96 -7.37
C LEU A 95 11.80 14.72 -6.77
N GLY A 96 11.04 15.42 -7.61
CA GLY A 96 9.84 16.17 -7.18
C GLY A 96 8.79 15.25 -6.57
N ASP A 97 8.44 14.18 -7.27
CA ASP A 97 7.52 13.14 -6.79
C ASP A 97 8.03 12.52 -5.49
N THR A 98 9.31 12.16 -5.48
CA THR A 98 9.96 11.55 -4.31
C THR A 98 9.83 12.45 -3.06
N LEU A 99 10.12 13.74 -3.19
CA LEU A 99 10.01 14.71 -2.10
C LEU A 99 8.56 14.98 -1.68
N ALA A 100 7.64 15.02 -2.62
CA ALA A 100 6.23 15.33 -2.37
C ALA A 100 5.47 14.16 -1.73
N TRP A 101 5.82 12.92 -2.06
CA TRP A 101 5.13 11.72 -1.60
C TRP A 101 5.72 11.12 -0.32
N PHE A 102 7.02 11.30 -0.07
CA PHE A 102 7.68 10.72 1.11
C PHE A 102 7.03 11.09 2.47
N PRO A 103 6.54 12.31 2.70
CA PRO A 103 5.85 12.62 3.95
C PRO A 103 4.64 11.73 4.25
N ALA A 104 3.90 11.30 3.21
CA ALA A 104 2.77 10.38 3.35
C ALA A 104 3.19 9.01 3.89
N VAL A 105 4.39 8.55 3.51
CA VAL A 105 4.98 7.27 3.96
C VAL A 105 5.19 7.27 5.47
N GLU A 106 5.79 8.33 6.00
CA GLU A 106 6.02 8.46 7.45
C GLU A 106 4.71 8.65 8.23
N GLU A 107 3.79 9.48 7.73
CA GLU A 107 2.47 9.66 8.36
C GLU A 107 1.69 8.33 8.41
N PHE A 108 1.76 7.50 7.36
CA PHE A 108 1.16 6.17 7.35
C PHE A 108 1.75 5.27 8.44
N ARG A 109 3.09 5.24 8.56
CA ARG A 109 3.77 4.46 9.62
C ARG A 109 3.35 4.92 11.01
N LEU A 110 3.33 6.23 11.26
CA LEU A 110 2.96 6.80 12.56
C LEU A 110 1.49 6.52 12.90
N LYS A 111 0.58 6.69 11.93
CA LYS A 111 -0.86 6.44 12.11
C LYS A 111 -1.16 4.98 12.44
N HIS A 112 -0.49 4.06 11.76
CA HIS A 112 -0.81 2.62 11.85
C HIS A 112 0.13 1.81 12.74
N GLY A 113 1.25 2.37 13.21
CA GLY A 113 2.22 1.67 14.05
C GLY A 113 2.84 0.43 13.39
N CYS A 114 2.94 0.41 12.06
CA CYS A 114 3.48 -0.71 11.30
C CYS A 114 5.01 -0.68 11.26
N ARG A 115 5.62 -1.83 10.92
CA ARG A 115 7.05 -1.92 10.59
C ARG A 115 7.20 -1.59 9.11
N LEU A 116 7.54 -0.33 8.85
CA LEU A 116 7.53 0.21 7.50
C LEU A 116 8.81 -0.10 6.75
N ILE A 117 8.64 -0.58 5.52
CA ILE A 117 9.69 -0.79 4.53
C ILE A 117 9.39 0.16 3.38
N CYS A 118 10.39 0.89 2.91
CA CYS A 118 10.25 1.84 1.82
C CYS A 118 11.29 1.59 0.72
N SER A 119 10.86 1.67 -0.54
CA SER A 119 11.74 1.68 -1.69
C SER A 119 11.49 2.92 -2.52
N THR A 120 12.53 3.71 -2.72
CA THR A 120 12.58 4.86 -3.63
C THR A 120 13.79 4.73 -4.54
N PHE A 121 13.84 5.50 -5.62
CA PHE A 121 15.05 5.60 -6.46
C PHE A 121 16.15 6.48 -5.83
N ILE A 122 15.89 7.10 -4.67
CA ILE A 122 16.79 8.06 -4.01
C ILE A 122 16.82 7.82 -2.49
N ASN A 123 16.91 6.55 -2.06
CA ASN A 123 16.82 6.15 -0.64
C ASN A 123 17.78 6.92 0.29
N GLY A 124 18.98 7.23 -0.20
CA GLY A 124 20.01 7.96 0.56
C GLY A 124 19.59 9.36 1.01
N LEU A 125 18.57 9.96 0.37
CA LEU A 125 18.04 11.27 0.74
C LEU A 125 17.34 11.26 2.10
N PHE A 126 16.75 10.11 2.48
CA PHE A 126 15.90 9.98 3.67
C PHE A 126 16.49 9.03 4.71
N ARG A 127 17.26 8.01 4.32
CA ARG A 127 17.74 6.93 5.21
C ARG A 127 18.32 7.45 6.53
N ASP A 128 19.15 8.49 6.49
CA ASP A 128 19.79 9.07 7.68
C ASP A 128 18.82 9.83 8.60
N GLN A 129 17.71 10.32 8.08
CA GLN A 129 16.74 11.15 8.81
C GLN A 129 15.51 10.36 9.29
N TYR A 130 15.37 9.10 8.86
CA TYR A 130 14.22 8.24 9.16
C TYR A 130 14.70 6.83 9.55
N PRO A 131 15.36 6.68 10.73
CA PRO A 131 15.95 5.41 11.16
C PRO A 131 14.91 4.30 11.44
N ASP A 132 13.65 4.66 11.67
CA ASP A 132 12.56 3.72 11.92
C ASP A 132 11.96 3.11 10.63
N ILE A 133 12.44 3.53 9.45
CA ILE A 133 12.01 3.01 8.14
C ILE A 133 13.12 2.13 7.59
N GLU A 134 12.78 0.88 7.26
CA GLU A 134 13.67 -0.04 6.55
C GLU A 134 13.71 0.35 5.06
N PHE A 135 14.85 0.85 4.57
CA PHE A 135 14.99 1.21 3.16
C PHE A 135 15.65 0.10 2.35
N VAL A 136 14.94 -0.36 1.30
CA VAL A 136 15.38 -1.40 0.36
C VAL A 136 15.52 -0.81 -1.05
N GLU A 137 16.37 -1.40 -1.87
CA GLU A 137 16.58 -0.89 -3.23
C GLU A 137 15.46 -1.33 -4.19
N PRO A 138 15.17 -0.55 -5.24
CA PRO A 138 14.22 -0.98 -6.26
C PRO A 138 14.58 -2.35 -6.83
N ARG A 139 13.58 -3.21 -7.04
CA ARG A 139 13.70 -4.61 -7.49
C ARG A 139 14.24 -5.60 -6.46
N GLU A 140 14.57 -5.15 -5.25
CA GLU A 140 14.85 -6.08 -4.15
C GLU A 140 13.59 -6.86 -3.77
N THR A 141 13.74 -8.16 -3.50
CA THR A 141 12.62 -9.01 -3.09
C THR A 141 12.44 -8.91 -1.58
N VAL A 142 11.29 -8.41 -1.15
CA VAL A 142 10.94 -8.31 0.26
C VAL A 142 9.94 -9.39 0.64
N HIS A 143 10.32 -10.27 1.55
CA HIS A 143 9.49 -11.39 2.00
C HIS A 143 8.66 -11.04 3.25
N ASN A 144 7.65 -11.88 3.52
CA ASN A 144 6.83 -11.84 4.74
C ASN A 144 6.11 -10.50 4.94
N LEU A 145 5.56 -9.96 3.85
CA LEU A 145 4.79 -8.72 3.87
C LEU A 145 3.35 -9.00 4.29
N TYR A 146 2.84 -8.16 5.18
CA TYR A 146 1.42 -8.11 5.47
C TYR A 146 0.67 -7.29 4.42
N ALA A 147 1.23 -6.16 4.01
CA ALA A 147 0.63 -5.29 2.99
C ALA A 147 1.70 -4.66 2.09
N MET A 148 1.29 -4.26 0.88
CA MET A 148 2.12 -3.51 -0.05
C MET A 148 1.29 -2.46 -0.81
N TYR A 149 1.83 -1.25 -0.92
CA TYR A 149 1.26 -0.15 -1.68
C TYR A 149 2.30 0.45 -2.62
N ARG A 150 1.84 0.95 -3.77
CA ARG A 150 2.69 1.56 -4.80
C ARG A 150 2.30 3.02 -4.98
N LEU A 151 3.27 3.91 -4.83
CA LEU A 151 3.08 5.35 -5.03
C LEU A 151 3.51 5.70 -6.44
N GLY A 152 2.55 6.14 -7.25
CA GLY A 152 2.79 6.50 -8.64
C GLY A 152 1.56 7.08 -9.30
N TRP A 153 1.80 7.80 -10.39
CA TRP A 153 0.77 8.25 -11.30
C TRP A 153 0.57 7.18 -12.38
N CYS A 154 -0.48 6.37 -12.24
CA CYS A 154 -0.70 5.22 -13.10
C CYS A 154 -1.69 5.54 -14.23
N TYR A 155 -1.30 5.13 -15.43
CA TYR A 155 -2.14 5.12 -16.61
C TYR A 155 -2.42 3.67 -17.03
N LYS A 156 -3.57 3.46 -17.65
CA LYS A 156 -3.88 2.25 -18.42
C LYS A 156 -3.12 2.29 -19.76
N GLU A 157 -3.16 1.18 -20.50
CA GLU A 157 -2.50 1.06 -21.81
C GLU A 157 -3.06 2.04 -22.86
N ASP A 158 -4.34 2.40 -22.74
CA ASP A 158 -5.03 3.38 -23.60
C ASP A 158 -4.73 4.85 -23.22
N GLY A 159 -3.92 5.07 -22.17
CA GLY A 159 -3.57 6.40 -21.66
C GLY A 159 -4.62 7.01 -20.71
N GLU A 160 -5.71 6.31 -20.42
CA GLU A 160 -6.66 6.73 -19.38
C GLU A 160 -6.07 6.57 -17.97
N PHE A 161 -6.64 7.28 -17.01
CA PHE A 161 -6.28 7.14 -15.60
C PHE A 161 -6.67 5.75 -15.07
N ASP A 162 -5.75 5.13 -14.33
CA ASP A 162 -6.00 3.82 -13.71
C ASP A 162 -6.61 3.99 -12.31
N TYR A 163 -7.94 4.06 -12.24
CA TYR A 163 -8.70 4.14 -10.99
C TYR A 163 -8.57 2.89 -10.10
N SER A 164 -7.95 1.80 -10.57
CA SER A 164 -7.61 0.68 -9.70
C SER A 164 -6.38 0.97 -8.84
N LYS A 165 -5.54 1.93 -9.23
CA LYS A 165 -4.27 2.27 -8.57
C LYS A 165 -4.25 3.67 -7.96
N ASN A 166 -5.06 4.58 -8.48
CA ASN A 166 -5.21 5.94 -7.96
C ASN A 166 -6.69 6.21 -7.59
N VAL A 167 -6.93 6.80 -6.42
CA VAL A 167 -8.30 7.08 -5.93
C VAL A 167 -9.03 8.10 -6.80
N GLN A 168 -8.29 9.10 -7.27
CA GLN A 168 -8.83 10.19 -8.08
C GLN A 168 -7.81 10.71 -9.10
N GLU A 169 -8.27 11.60 -9.98
CA GLU A 169 -7.44 12.18 -11.03
C GLU A 169 -6.32 13.05 -10.45
N PHE A 170 -5.10 12.53 -10.44
CA PHE A 170 -3.94 13.14 -9.80
C PHE A 170 -3.45 14.46 -10.42
N LYS A 171 -3.87 14.80 -11.65
CA LYS A 171 -3.55 16.09 -12.29
C LYS A 171 -4.36 17.27 -11.75
N LYS A 172 -5.48 17.01 -11.07
CA LYS A 172 -6.39 18.03 -10.56
C LYS A 172 -6.12 18.40 -9.09
N GLN A 173 -5.05 17.86 -8.52
CA GLN A 173 -4.71 18.00 -7.11
C GLN A 173 -3.21 18.32 -6.91
N PRO A 174 -2.80 18.81 -5.73
CA PRO A 174 -1.39 18.93 -5.39
C PRO A 174 -0.65 17.61 -5.58
N LEU A 175 0.59 17.66 -6.08
CA LEU A 175 1.40 16.47 -6.37
C LEU A 175 1.47 15.50 -5.18
N GLY A 176 1.68 16.03 -3.98
CA GLY A 176 1.75 15.26 -2.74
C GLY A 176 0.45 14.51 -2.42
N GLN A 177 -0.72 15.09 -2.74
CA GLN A 177 -2.01 14.55 -2.35
C GLN A 177 -2.27 13.16 -2.92
N SER A 178 -1.79 12.87 -4.12
CA SER A 178 -1.91 11.53 -4.71
C SER A 178 -1.34 10.40 -3.83
N ALA A 179 -0.25 10.65 -3.09
CA ALA A 179 0.30 9.65 -2.16
C ALA A 179 -0.54 9.50 -0.89
N TYR A 180 -1.11 10.60 -0.39
CA TYR A 180 -2.01 10.58 0.77
C TYR A 180 -3.31 9.83 0.45
N ASP A 181 -3.88 10.09 -0.74
CA ASP A 181 -5.05 9.37 -1.24
C ASP A 181 -4.77 7.86 -1.36
N ILE A 182 -3.65 7.48 -2.00
CA ILE A 182 -3.27 6.06 -2.15
C ILE A 182 -3.09 5.38 -0.79
N LEU A 183 -2.64 6.10 0.23
CA LEU A 183 -2.38 5.56 1.57
C LEU A 183 -3.55 5.73 2.55
N GLY A 184 -4.68 6.31 2.11
CA GLY A 184 -5.87 6.48 2.95
C GLY A 184 -5.63 7.35 4.19
N ILE A 185 -4.85 8.41 4.03
CA ILE A 185 -4.53 9.37 5.10
C ILE A 185 -4.87 10.79 4.68
N ASP A 186 -5.27 11.63 5.64
CA ASP A 186 -5.65 13.01 5.37
C ASP A 186 -4.47 13.82 4.85
N PHE A 187 -4.67 14.53 3.75
CA PHE A 187 -3.61 15.32 3.13
C PHE A 187 -3.13 16.46 4.03
N LYS A 188 -1.81 16.55 4.17
CA LYS A 188 -1.11 17.66 4.83
C LYS A 188 0.14 18.01 4.03
N GLU A 189 0.37 19.30 3.81
CA GLU A 189 1.59 19.74 3.14
C GLU A 189 2.76 19.75 4.13
N ILE A 190 3.52 18.66 4.14
CA ILE A 190 4.68 18.46 5.03
C ILE A 190 5.94 18.41 4.19
N LYS A 191 7.02 19.03 4.67
CA LYS A 191 8.35 18.91 4.05
C LYS A 191 9.09 17.71 4.65
N PRO A 192 9.68 16.82 3.84
CA PRO A 192 10.49 15.73 4.38
C PRO A 192 11.74 16.30 5.08
N ARG A 193 12.19 15.60 6.12
CA ARG A 193 13.47 15.86 6.79
C ARG A 193 14.58 15.41 5.88
N LEU A 194 15.45 16.33 5.51
CA LEU A 194 16.62 16.05 4.67
C LEU A 194 17.87 16.28 5.49
N LYS A 195 18.91 15.49 5.21
CA LYS A 195 20.23 15.72 5.81
C LYS A 195 20.73 17.11 5.38
N PRO A 196 21.04 18.02 6.32
CA PRO A 196 21.61 19.31 5.97
C PRO A 196 22.97 19.10 5.31
N VAL A 197 23.19 19.70 4.14
CA VAL A 197 24.51 19.75 3.53
C VAL A 197 25.11 21.12 3.85
N SER A 198 26.26 21.15 4.55
CA SER A 198 27.01 22.39 4.73
C SER A 198 27.81 22.68 3.47
N LEU A 199 27.14 23.20 2.43
CA LEU A 199 27.84 23.74 1.27
C LEU A 199 28.27 25.18 1.57
N PRO A 200 29.50 25.59 1.21
CA PRO A 200 29.89 26.99 1.27
C PRO A 200 28.93 27.81 0.40
N ARG A 201 28.55 29.00 0.86
CA ARG A 201 27.68 29.88 0.08
C ARG A 201 28.40 30.25 -1.22
N PRO A 202 27.74 30.14 -2.39
CA PRO A 202 28.37 30.51 -3.67
C PRO A 202 28.86 31.96 -3.73
N ILE A 203 28.30 32.85 -2.90
CA ILE A 203 28.52 34.29 -2.92
C ILE A 203 29.84 34.71 -2.22
N ASP A 204 30.41 33.88 -1.35
CA ASP A 204 31.63 34.28 -0.61
C ASP A 204 32.90 34.31 -1.50
N ASN A 205 32.81 33.81 -2.74
CA ASN A 205 33.91 33.82 -3.73
C ASN A 205 33.79 34.92 -4.80
N VAL A 206 32.80 35.81 -4.73
CA VAL A 206 32.75 36.97 -5.62
C VAL A 206 33.63 38.06 -5.01
N LYS A 207 34.90 38.14 -5.44
CA LYS A 207 35.70 39.35 -5.24
C LYS A 207 34.89 40.52 -5.80
N ARG A 208 34.44 41.43 -4.94
CA ARG A 208 33.92 42.73 -5.36
C ARG A 208 35.05 43.40 -6.16
N LEU A 209 34.83 43.56 -7.46
CA LEU A 209 35.63 44.43 -8.32
C LEU A 209 35.28 45.89 -8.01
#